data_AF-A0A800JF58-F1
#
_entry.id   AF-A0A800JF58-F1
#
_cell.length_a   1.000
_cell.length_b   1.000
_cell.length_c   1.000
_cell.angle_alpha   90.00
_cell.angle_beta   90.00
_cell.angle_gamma   90.00
#
_symmetry.space_group_name_H-M   'P 1'
#
loop_
_entity.id
_entity.type
_entity.pdbx_description
1 polymer ?
#
loop_
_entity_poly.entity_id
_entity_poly.type
_entity_poly.pdbx_seq_one_letter_code
_entity_poly.pdbx_strand_id
1 'polypeptide(L)'
;MSKGSETKTSKARQARAPKALPLVVAVPKWPFLLADIIFIGLGYWISTLITGSAEQWHIISILVCAGLGAAFAVAPFYFEYRAEAKAIEIAQLTTVAKEVNKMESVAAQIAEATERWNTVQESSGQTAQLAEEIANGIAATVKEHHEFMAKAGDDEHATLKLEVEKLRRAEQDWAATLVGQLDLVYRLERSADASGKEPFMQTMATFQSQCRDLAKRVGLVAFEAEPDAAFDAEQHGLLDNETKPTEGAKVTETRLPGIRLQGRLIRKPLVSVA
;
A
#
# COMPACT_ATOMS: atom_id res chain seq x y z
N MET A 1 5.12 -24.58 -1.45
CA MET A 1 6.49 -25.06 -1.18
C MET A 1 6.79 -24.80 0.28
N SER A 2 6.66 -25.86 1.08
CA SER A 2 6.84 -25.88 2.53
C SER A 2 8.33 -26.03 2.85
N LYS A 3 8.89 -25.06 3.58
CA LYS A 3 10.14 -25.19 4.34
C LYS A 3 9.72 -24.88 5.77
N GLY A 4 9.61 -25.84 6.67
CA GLY A 4 10.73 -26.68 7.11
C GLY A 4 10.96 -26.29 8.56
N SER A 5 10.12 -26.84 9.43
CA SER A 5 10.16 -26.69 10.88
C SER A 5 11.46 -27.26 11.45
N GLU A 6 12.37 -26.41 11.92
CA GLU A 6 13.45 -26.84 12.81
C GLU A 6 13.07 -26.57 14.26
N THR A 7 12.42 -27.56 14.86
CA THR A 7 12.31 -27.76 16.30
C THR A 7 13.70 -28.05 16.87
N LYS A 8 14.42 -27.02 17.33
CA LYS A 8 15.62 -27.23 18.14
C LYS A 8 15.23 -27.63 19.56
N THR A 9 15.34 -28.94 19.76
CA THR A 9 15.36 -29.71 21.01
C THR A 9 15.87 -28.95 22.24
N SER A 10 14.99 -28.93 23.23
CA SER A 10 15.22 -28.85 24.68
C SER A 10 16.62 -29.31 25.09
N LYS A 11 17.48 -28.36 25.47
CA LYS A 11 18.74 -28.66 26.15
C LYS A 11 18.42 -28.80 27.63
N ALA A 12 18.42 -30.05 28.09
CA ALA A 12 18.19 -30.45 29.46
C ALA A 12 18.97 -29.57 30.45
N ARG A 13 18.22 -29.01 31.40
CA ARG A 13 18.70 -28.25 32.56
C ARG A 13 19.61 -29.17 33.37
N GLN A 14 20.92 -29.11 33.13
CA GLN A 14 21.91 -29.77 33.98
C GLN A 14 21.75 -29.23 35.40
N ALA A 15 21.25 -30.08 36.29
CA ALA A 15 21.25 -29.83 37.72
C ALA A 15 22.71 -29.66 38.16
N ARG A 16 23.09 -28.40 38.41
CA ARG A 16 24.40 -28.03 38.90
C ARG A 16 24.50 -28.56 40.33
N ALA A 17 25.26 -29.63 40.53
CA ALA A 17 25.60 -30.13 41.85
C ALA A 17 26.11 -28.98 42.74
N PRO A 18 25.76 -28.94 44.04
CA PRO A 18 26.27 -27.92 44.93
C PRO A 18 27.80 -28.05 44.95
N LYS A 19 28.47 -27.03 44.40
CA LYS A 19 29.92 -26.96 44.40
C LYS A 19 30.34 -26.74 45.84
N ALA A 20 30.75 -27.82 46.51
CA ALA A 20 31.27 -27.77 47.86
C ALA A 20 32.42 -26.76 47.90
N LEU A 21 32.32 -25.81 48.83
CA LEU A 21 33.34 -24.79 49.07
C LEU A 21 34.66 -25.49 49.44
N PRO A 22 35.80 -25.19 48.79
CA PRO A 22 37.08 -25.66 49.26
C PRO A 22 37.47 -24.79 50.47
N LEU A 23 37.12 -25.25 51.67
CA LEU A 23 37.52 -24.61 52.91
C LEU A 23 38.41 -25.59 53.66
N VAL A 24 39.71 -25.49 53.42
CA VAL A 24 40.69 -26.02 54.36
C VAL A 24 41.79 -24.98 54.46
N VAL A 25 41.59 -23.98 55.31
CA VAL A 25 42.73 -23.24 55.87
C VAL A 25 43.31 -24.16 56.93
N ALA A 26 44.14 -25.13 56.51
CA ALA A 26 44.85 -26.00 57.44
C ALA A 26 45.90 -25.17 58.16
N VAL A 27 45.66 -24.86 59.43
CA VAL A 27 46.72 -24.34 60.29
C VAL A 27 47.65 -25.52 60.56
N PRO A 28 48.98 -25.39 60.36
CA PRO A 28 49.91 -26.45 60.68
C PRO A 28 49.77 -26.84 62.16
N LYS A 29 49.33 -28.06 62.44
CA LYS A 29 49.06 -28.58 63.81
C LYS A 29 50.34 -28.99 64.55
N TRP A 30 51.39 -29.27 63.77
CA TRP A 30 52.71 -29.72 64.24
C TRP A 30 53.41 -28.79 65.23
N PRO A 31 53.47 -27.46 65.07
CA PRO A 31 54.12 -26.59 66.07
C PRO A 31 53.43 -26.63 67.45
N PHE A 32 52.11 -26.79 67.49
CA PHE A 32 51.33 -26.85 68.74
C PHE A 32 51.49 -28.21 69.42
N LEU A 33 51.44 -29.30 68.65
CA LEU A 33 51.74 -30.65 69.14
C LEU A 33 53.18 -30.78 69.63
N LEU A 34 54.14 -30.13 68.94
CA LEU A 34 55.55 -30.13 69.34
C LEU A 34 55.75 -29.35 70.64
N ALA A 35 55.06 -28.23 70.84
CA ALA A 35 55.06 -27.51 72.11
C ALA A 35 54.48 -28.37 73.26
N ASP A 36 53.35 -29.05 73.03
CA ASP A 36 52.73 -29.94 74.02
C ASP A 36 53.65 -31.11 74.41
N ILE A 37 54.28 -31.76 73.42
CA ILE A 37 55.26 -32.83 73.66
C ILE A 37 56.46 -32.30 74.47
N ILE A 38 56.95 -31.09 74.21
CA ILE A 38 58.02 -30.47 74.99
C ILE A 38 57.60 -30.25 76.44
N PHE A 39 56.39 -29.73 76.70
CA PHE A 39 55.88 -29.49 78.05
C PHE A 39 55.62 -30.80 78.83
N ILE A 40 55.09 -31.83 78.18
CA ILE A 40 54.92 -33.17 78.76
C ILE A 40 56.30 -33.79 79.07
N GLY A 41 57.25 -33.65 78.14
CA GLY A 41 58.63 -34.11 78.33
C GLY A 41 59.33 -33.41 79.51
N LEU A 42 59.14 -32.10 79.67
CA LEU A 42 59.63 -31.32 80.80
C LEU A 42 58.99 -31.77 82.12
N GLY A 43 57.67 -32.02 82.14
CA GLY A 43 56.98 -32.55 83.31
C GLY A 43 57.45 -33.95 83.70
N TYR A 44 57.67 -34.84 82.72
CA TYR A 44 58.22 -36.17 82.94
C TYR A 44 59.67 -36.10 83.46
N TRP A 45 60.48 -35.22 82.87
CA TRP A 45 61.85 -34.98 83.32
C TRP A 45 61.89 -34.53 84.79
N ILE A 46 61.09 -33.53 85.16
CA ILE A 46 60.95 -33.09 86.55
C ILE A 46 60.53 -34.24 87.47
N SER A 47 59.64 -35.14 87.01
CA SER A 47 59.22 -36.31 87.78
C SER A 47 60.34 -37.33 88.04
N THR A 48 61.31 -37.47 87.13
CA THR A 48 62.44 -38.42 87.29
C THR A 48 63.53 -37.92 88.23
N LEU A 49 63.61 -36.61 88.50
CA LEU A 49 64.55 -36.04 89.48
C LEU A 49 64.07 -36.19 90.95
N ILE A 50 62.85 -36.67 91.18
CA ILE A 50 62.26 -36.84 92.51
C ILE A 50 62.67 -38.21 93.08
N THR A 51 63.65 -38.22 93.99
CA THR A 51 64.10 -39.43 94.72
C THR A 51 63.89 -39.34 96.24
N GLY A 52 63.09 -38.38 96.71
CA GLY A 52 62.70 -38.19 98.11
C GLY A 52 61.28 -37.63 98.27
N SER A 53 60.85 -37.33 99.51
CA SER A 53 59.50 -36.82 99.81
C SER A 53 59.18 -35.54 99.01
N ALA A 54 58.13 -35.60 98.18
CA ALA A 54 57.80 -34.56 97.21
C ALA A 54 57.48 -33.20 97.86
N GLU A 55 58.27 -32.19 97.54
CA GLU A 55 58.06 -30.80 97.94
C GLU A 55 56.97 -30.12 97.08
N GLN A 56 56.13 -29.27 97.68
CA GLN A 56 54.92 -28.67 97.06
C GLN A 56 55.20 -27.91 95.75
N TRP A 57 56.41 -27.34 95.58
CA TRP A 57 56.77 -26.59 94.38
C TRP A 57 56.89 -27.46 93.11
N HIS A 58 57.29 -28.73 93.24
CA HIS A 58 57.36 -29.64 92.10
C HIS A 58 55.96 -29.96 91.54
N ILE A 59 54.97 -30.10 92.42
CA ILE A 59 53.58 -30.38 92.06
C ILE A 59 52.96 -29.21 91.29
N ILE A 60 53.23 -27.98 91.71
CA ILE A 60 52.74 -26.77 91.02
C ILE A 60 53.34 -26.67 89.62
N SER A 61 54.64 -26.96 89.45
CA SER A 61 55.30 -26.91 88.14
C SER A 61 54.71 -27.91 87.13
N ILE A 62 54.40 -29.13 87.58
CA ILE A 62 53.78 -30.16 86.75
C ILE A 62 52.35 -29.75 86.35
N LEU A 63 51.58 -29.18 87.28
CA LEU A 63 50.22 -28.68 87.01
C LEU A 63 50.21 -27.54 85.98
N VAL A 64 51.15 -26.59 86.07
CA VAL A 64 51.28 -25.50 85.09
C VAL A 64 51.70 -26.02 83.72
N CYS A 65 52.63 -26.98 83.66
CA CYS A 65 53.03 -27.60 82.39
C CYS A 65 51.87 -28.35 81.71
N ALA A 66 51.07 -29.10 82.48
CA ALA A 66 49.89 -29.79 81.96
C ALA A 66 48.80 -28.81 81.50
N GLY A 67 48.56 -27.73 82.24
CA GLY A 67 47.57 -26.72 81.87
C GLY A 67 47.94 -25.94 80.61
N LEU A 68 49.22 -25.57 80.45
CA LEU A 68 49.71 -24.91 79.24
C LEU A 68 49.71 -25.86 78.04
N GLY A 69 50.14 -27.12 78.21
CA GLY A 69 50.06 -28.13 77.15
C GLY A 69 48.63 -28.30 76.61
N ALA A 70 47.65 -28.44 77.52
CA ALA A 70 46.24 -28.52 77.16
C ALA A 70 45.73 -27.25 76.45
N ALA A 71 46.13 -26.05 76.89
CA ALA A 71 45.75 -24.80 76.23
C ALA A 71 46.33 -24.69 74.81
N PHE A 72 47.58 -25.11 74.60
CA PHE A 72 48.21 -25.16 73.28
C PHE A 72 47.59 -26.23 72.38
N ALA A 73 47.10 -27.33 72.93
CA ALA A 73 46.40 -28.37 72.18
C ALA A 73 45.02 -27.92 71.66
N VAL A 74 44.33 -27.02 72.39
CA VAL A 74 43.00 -26.50 72.00
C VAL A 74 43.09 -25.27 71.07
N ALA A 75 44.17 -24.50 71.16
CA ALA A 75 44.41 -23.31 70.32
C ALA A 75 44.22 -23.51 68.79
N PRO A 76 44.77 -24.56 68.14
CA PRO A 76 44.62 -24.74 66.69
C PRO A 76 43.15 -24.89 66.27
N PHE A 77 42.31 -25.54 67.07
CA PHE A 77 40.89 -25.72 66.76
C PHE A 77 40.12 -24.40 66.83
N TYR A 78 40.44 -23.52 67.78
CA TYR A 78 39.78 -22.21 67.90
C TYR A 78 40.09 -21.28 66.71
N PHE A 79 41.33 -21.30 66.20
CA PHE A 79 41.71 -20.52 65.03
C PHE A 79 41.10 -21.05 63.73
N GLU A 80 41.00 -22.38 63.57
CA GLU A 80 40.31 -23.01 62.43
C GLU A 80 38.83 -22.56 62.35
N TYR A 81 38.07 -22.66 63.45
CA TYR A 81 36.66 -22.20 63.49
C TYR A 81 36.49 -20.72 63.17
N ARG A 82 37.39 -19.86 63.67
CA ARG A 82 37.31 -18.41 63.44
C ARG A 82 37.66 -18.03 62.00
N ALA A 83 38.56 -18.78 61.35
CA ALA A 83 38.89 -18.61 59.94
C ALA A 83 37.75 -19.07 59.03
N GLU A 84 37.14 -20.21 59.34
CA GLU A 84 35.99 -20.75 58.62
C GLU A 84 34.77 -19.82 58.69
N ALA A 85 34.43 -19.33 59.88
CA ALA A 85 33.30 -18.42 60.07
C ALA A 85 33.44 -17.12 59.24
N LYS A 86 34.64 -16.52 59.23
CA LYS A 86 34.92 -15.31 58.44
C LYS A 86 34.89 -15.56 56.94
N ALA A 87 35.37 -16.72 56.48
CA ALA A 87 35.33 -17.07 55.06
C ALA A 87 33.90 -17.25 54.55
N ILE A 88 33.01 -17.84 55.36
CA ILE A 88 31.58 -17.99 55.04
C ILE A 88 30.90 -16.62 54.96
N GLU A 89 31.15 -15.74 55.93
CA GLU A 89 30.59 -14.39 55.96
C GLU A 89 31.01 -13.59 54.72
N ILE A 90 32.30 -13.61 54.33
CA ILE A 90 32.80 -12.94 53.13
C ILE A 90 32.18 -13.53 51.85
N ALA A 91 32.01 -14.86 51.78
CA ALA A 91 31.40 -15.52 50.62
C ALA A 91 29.91 -15.16 50.47
N GLN A 92 29.18 -15.06 51.59
CA GLN A 92 27.79 -14.61 51.61
C GLN A 92 27.69 -13.14 51.20
N LEU A 93 28.51 -12.25 51.77
CA LEU A 93 28.53 -10.83 51.41
C LEU A 93 28.88 -10.62 49.93
N THR A 94 29.83 -11.38 49.39
CA THR A 94 30.18 -11.33 47.96
C THR A 94 29.01 -11.78 47.07
N THR A 95 28.27 -12.80 47.50
CA THR A 95 27.10 -13.29 46.77
C THR A 95 25.95 -12.29 46.80
N VAL A 96 25.69 -11.68 47.96
CA VAL A 96 24.68 -10.62 48.11
C VAL A 96 25.07 -9.39 47.29
N ALA A 97 26.33 -8.95 47.34
CA ALA A 97 26.81 -7.83 46.52
C ALA A 97 26.66 -8.12 45.02
N LYS A 98 26.93 -9.36 44.58
CA LYS A 98 26.72 -9.79 43.20
C LYS A 98 25.24 -9.75 42.80
N GLU A 99 24.34 -10.10 43.71
CA GLU A 99 22.90 -10.07 43.43
C GLU A 99 22.36 -8.63 43.40
N VAL A 100 22.83 -7.74 44.29
CA VAL A 100 22.53 -6.31 44.28
C VAL A 100 22.96 -5.67 42.95
N ASN A 101 24.19 -5.93 42.47
CA ASN A 101 24.68 -5.42 41.19
C ASN A 101 23.84 -5.89 39.99
N LYS A 102 23.32 -7.13 40.02
CA LYS A 102 22.41 -7.61 38.97
C LYS A 102 21.07 -6.89 39.03
N MET A 103 20.54 -6.66 40.23
CA MET A 103 19.26 -5.97 40.41
C MET A 103 19.36 -4.52 39.92
N GLU A 104 20.47 -3.85 40.20
CA GLU A 104 20.78 -2.52 39.67
C GLU A 104 20.89 -2.53 38.13
N SER A 105 21.57 -3.52 37.56
CA SER A 105 21.63 -3.68 36.10
C SER A 105 20.26 -3.93 35.47
N VAL A 106 19.41 -4.74 36.11
CA VAL A 106 18.04 -4.99 35.65
C VAL A 106 17.20 -3.72 35.76
N ALA A 107 17.32 -2.96 36.84
CA ALA A 107 16.64 -1.67 37.00
C ALA A 107 17.06 -0.67 35.91
N ALA A 108 18.36 -0.59 35.60
CA ALA A 108 18.87 0.24 34.51
C ALA A 108 18.31 -0.18 33.15
N GLN A 109 18.27 -1.48 32.86
CA GLN A 109 17.67 -2.01 31.63
C GLN A 109 16.17 -1.73 31.55
N ILE A 110 15.43 -1.79 32.66
CA ILE A 110 14.01 -1.45 32.71
C ILE A 110 13.80 0.05 32.45
N ALA A 111 14.62 0.90 33.05
CA ALA A 111 14.56 2.35 32.81
C ALA A 111 14.82 2.68 31.33
N GLU A 112 15.87 2.10 30.75
CA GLU A 112 16.20 2.26 29.33
C GLU A 112 15.10 1.71 28.41
N ALA A 113 14.56 0.53 28.71
CA ALA A 113 13.45 -0.04 27.95
C ALA A 113 12.19 0.84 28.02
N THR A 114 11.93 1.48 29.17
CA THR A 114 10.79 2.39 29.36
C THR A 114 10.99 3.69 28.57
N GLU A 115 12.20 4.24 28.57
CA GLU A 115 12.55 5.40 27.75
C GLU A 115 12.34 5.11 26.26
N ARG A 116 12.90 3.99 25.78
CA ARG A 116 12.72 3.55 24.38
C ARG A 116 11.24 3.32 24.05
N TRP A 117 10.47 2.75 24.98
CA TRP A 117 9.02 2.55 24.80
C TRP A 117 8.27 3.87 24.67
N ASN A 118 8.59 4.88 25.49
CA ASN A 118 8.00 6.21 25.39
C ASN A 118 8.34 6.87 24.03
N THR A 119 9.58 6.76 23.55
CA THR A 119 9.97 7.26 22.22
C THR A 119 9.20 6.54 21.10
N VAL A 120 9.02 5.22 21.20
CA VAL A 120 8.23 4.45 20.22
C VAL A 120 6.77 4.88 20.25
N GLN A 121 6.20 5.12 21.44
CA GLN A 121 4.83 5.59 21.58
C GLN A 121 4.63 6.98 20.94
N GLU A 122 5.58 7.90 21.15
CA GLU A 122 5.55 9.22 20.54
C GLU A 122 5.68 9.14 19.00
N SER A 123 6.66 8.37 18.50
CA SER A 123 6.85 8.15 17.06
C SER A 123 5.64 7.46 16.41
N SER A 124 5.01 6.52 17.10
CA SER A 124 3.76 5.89 16.65
C SER A 124 2.62 6.90 16.58
N GLY A 125 2.54 7.84 17.55
CA GLY A 125 1.57 8.92 17.53
C GLY A 125 1.77 9.86 16.33
N GLN A 126 3.00 10.28 16.08
CA GLN A 126 3.35 11.11 14.91
C GLN A 126 3.07 10.38 13.59
N THR A 127 3.38 9.09 13.51
CA THR A 127 3.10 8.27 12.33
C THR A 127 1.60 8.16 12.06
N ALA A 128 0.79 8.00 13.11
CA ALA A 128 -0.67 7.98 12.99
C ALA A 128 -1.21 9.32 12.49
N GLN A 129 -0.69 10.45 12.99
CA GLN A 129 -1.06 11.79 12.53
C GLN A 129 -0.69 12.02 11.06
N LEU A 130 0.53 11.67 10.65
CA LEU A 130 0.95 11.75 9.25
C LEU A 130 0.08 10.87 8.35
N ALA A 131 -0.26 9.66 8.79
CA ALA A 131 -1.15 8.78 8.04
C ALA A 131 -2.56 9.39 7.89
N GLU A 132 -3.07 10.07 8.93
CA GLU A 132 -4.35 10.78 8.88
C GLU A 132 -4.29 11.98 7.92
N GLU A 133 -3.22 12.78 7.96
CA GLU A 133 -3.00 13.88 7.02
C GLU A 133 -2.91 13.40 5.56
N ILE A 134 -2.18 12.30 5.31
CA ILE A 134 -2.09 11.69 3.98
C ILE A 134 -3.47 11.18 3.54
N ALA A 135 -4.22 10.51 4.41
CA ALA A 135 -5.56 10.03 4.08
C ALA A 135 -6.51 11.18 3.73
N ASN A 136 -6.47 12.26 4.50
CA ASN A 136 -7.26 13.47 4.25
C ASN A 136 -6.82 14.16 2.94
N GLY A 137 -5.51 14.24 2.67
CA GLY A 137 -4.96 14.77 1.44
C GLY A 137 -5.40 13.96 0.21
N ILE A 138 -5.32 12.63 0.27
CA ILE A 138 -5.79 11.74 -0.80
C ILE A 138 -7.29 11.92 -1.02
N ALA A 139 -8.10 11.97 0.04
CA ALA A 139 -9.54 12.19 -0.08
C ALA A 139 -9.87 13.52 -0.75
N ALA A 140 -9.15 14.59 -0.40
CA ALA A 140 -9.29 15.90 -1.03
C ALA A 140 -8.89 15.88 -2.52
N THR A 141 -7.74 15.29 -2.86
CA THR A 141 -7.27 15.19 -4.25
C THR A 141 -8.21 14.34 -5.11
N VAL A 142 -8.77 13.24 -4.58
CA VAL A 142 -9.75 12.42 -5.30
C VAL A 142 -11.01 13.23 -5.60
N LYS A 143 -11.48 14.03 -4.64
CA LYS A 143 -12.65 14.90 -4.83
C LYS A 143 -12.37 15.97 -5.89
N GLU A 144 -11.24 16.67 -5.80
CA GLU A 144 -10.83 17.68 -6.78
C GLU A 144 -10.67 17.08 -8.18
N HIS A 145 -10.05 15.90 -8.29
CA HIS A 145 -9.91 15.21 -9.56
C HIS A 145 -11.27 14.81 -10.14
N HIS A 146 -12.21 14.35 -9.32
CA HIS A 146 -13.56 14.02 -9.77
C HIS A 146 -14.30 15.25 -10.27
N GLU A 147 -14.23 16.37 -9.54
CA GLU A 147 -14.83 17.65 -9.96
C GLU A 147 -14.20 18.17 -11.26
N PHE A 148 -12.87 18.06 -11.41
CA PHE A 148 -12.17 18.42 -12.64
C PHE A 148 -12.61 17.55 -13.83
N MET A 149 -12.67 16.23 -13.65
CA MET A 149 -13.08 15.31 -14.73
C MET A 149 -14.54 15.49 -15.13
N ALA A 150 -15.44 15.73 -14.17
CA ALA A 150 -16.83 16.03 -14.46
C ALA A 150 -16.95 17.33 -15.28
N LYS A 151 -16.26 18.39 -14.85
CA LYS A 151 -16.26 19.67 -15.55
C LYS A 151 -15.65 19.58 -16.95
N ALA A 152 -14.48 18.94 -17.08
CA ALA A 152 -13.83 18.75 -18.37
C ALA A 152 -14.73 17.94 -19.33
N GLY A 153 -15.38 16.88 -18.83
CA GLY A 153 -16.33 16.09 -19.62
C GLY A 153 -17.54 16.90 -20.07
N ASP A 154 -18.11 17.73 -19.20
CA ASP A 154 -19.24 18.61 -19.54
C ASP A 154 -18.85 19.66 -20.59
N ASP A 155 -17.67 20.27 -20.44
CA ASP A 155 -17.13 21.29 -21.35
C ASP A 155 -16.82 20.69 -22.74
N GLU A 156 -16.18 19.53 -22.78
CA GLU A 156 -15.91 18.80 -24.03
C GLU A 156 -17.21 18.39 -24.72
N HIS A 157 -18.17 17.83 -23.98
CA HIS A 157 -19.45 17.43 -24.54
C HIS A 157 -20.26 18.62 -25.07
N ALA A 158 -20.25 19.76 -24.37
CA ALA A 158 -20.85 21.00 -24.86
C ALA A 158 -20.17 21.47 -26.16
N THR A 159 -18.84 21.40 -26.21
CA THR A 159 -18.06 21.78 -27.39
C THR A 159 -18.35 20.86 -28.58
N LEU A 160 -18.32 19.54 -28.38
CA LEU A 160 -18.64 18.54 -29.40
C LEU A 160 -20.07 18.69 -29.92
N LYS A 161 -21.04 18.96 -29.05
CA LYS A 161 -22.42 19.26 -29.48
C LYS A 161 -22.48 20.46 -30.41
N LEU A 162 -21.74 21.53 -30.10
CA LEU A 162 -21.68 22.71 -30.95
C LEU A 162 -20.98 22.41 -32.28
N GLU A 163 -19.92 21.61 -32.29
CA GLU A 163 -19.25 21.19 -33.52
C GLU A 163 -20.16 20.33 -34.41
N VAL A 164 -20.90 19.38 -33.83
CA VAL A 164 -21.88 18.57 -34.56
C VAL A 164 -22.97 19.44 -35.16
N GLU A 165 -23.51 20.40 -34.39
CA GLU A 165 -24.53 21.32 -34.89
C GLU A 165 -23.99 22.23 -36.00
N LYS A 166 -22.74 22.70 -35.90
CA LYS A 166 -22.07 23.46 -36.97
C LYS A 166 -21.90 22.64 -38.23
N LEU A 167 -21.42 21.40 -38.12
CA LEU A 167 -21.25 20.50 -39.25
C LEU A 167 -22.60 20.18 -39.91
N ARG A 168 -23.65 19.97 -39.12
CA ARG A 168 -25.00 19.74 -39.62
C ARG A 168 -25.55 20.94 -40.39
N ARG A 169 -25.33 22.17 -39.92
CA ARG A 169 -25.70 23.38 -40.66
C ARG A 169 -24.91 23.51 -41.96
N ALA A 170 -23.60 23.28 -41.91
CA ALA A 170 -22.75 23.31 -43.10
C ALA A 170 -23.17 22.24 -44.13
N GLU A 171 -23.56 21.03 -43.68
CA GLU A 171 -24.12 19.98 -44.53
C GLU A 171 -25.43 20.44 -45.19
N GLN A 172 -26.33 21.06 -44.43
CA GLN A 172 -27.60 21.58 -44.95
C GLN A 172 -27.39 22.69 -45.99
N ASP A 173 -26.50 23.65 -45.71
CA ASP A 173 -26.20 24.76 -46.61
C ASP A 173 -25.56 24.27 -47.91
N TRP A 174 -24.62 23.32 -47.81
CA TRP A 174 -23.99 22.73 -48.99
C TRP A 174 -24.95 21.87 -49.80
N ALA A 175 -25.81 21.08 -49.14
CA ALA A 175 -26.85 20.32 -49.81
C ALA A 175 -27.84 21.25 -50.55
N ALA A 176 -28.28 22.34 -49.92
CA ALA A 176 -29.14 23.34 -50.56
C ALA A 176 -28.48 23.98 -51.79
N THR A 177 -27.18 24.30 -51.69
CA THR A 177 -26.40 24.85 -52.80
C THR A 177 -26.31 23.87 -53.98
N LEU A 178 -26.02 22.59 -53.71
CA LEU A 178 -25.99 21.55 -54.74
C LEU A 178 -27.36 21.31 -55.38
N VAL A 179 -28.43 21.33 -54.59
CA VAL A 179 -29.80 21.24 -55.11
C VAL A 179 -30.08 22.39 -56.07
N GLY A 180 -29.74 23.62 -55.70
CA GLY A 180 -29.88 24.78 -56.57
C GLY A 180 -29.08 24.63 -57.88
N GLN A 181 -27.85 24.09 -57.81
CA GLN A 181 -27.07 23.81 -59.01
C GLN A 181 -27.75 22.76 -59.90
N LEU A 182 -28.28 21.68 -59.34
CA LEU A 182 -29.00 20.66 -60.11
C LEU A 182 -30.29 21.21 -60.74
N ASP A 183 -30.97 22.15 -60.07
CA ASP A 183 -32.14 22.82 -60.63
C ASP A 183 -31.78 23.66 -61.86
N LEU A 184 -30.67 24.40 -61.80
CA LEU A 184 -30.17 25.17 -62.94
C LEU A 184 -29.82 24.24 -64.11
N VAL A 185 -29.14 23.12 -63.84
CA VAL A 185 -28.81 22.12 -64.85
C VAL A 185 -30.08 21.49 -65.45
N TYR A 186 -31.10 21.20 -64.63
CA TYR A 186 -32.38 20.70 -65.10
C TYR A 186 -33.10 21.70 -66.01
N ARG A 187 -33.15 22.98 -65.61
CA ARG A 187 -33.75 24.04 -66.44
C ARG A 187 -33.00 24.23 -67.77
N LEU A 188 -31.68 24.08 -67.78
CA LEU A 188 -30.90 24.12 -69.02
C LEU A 188 -31.26 22.98 -69.96
N GLU A 189 -31.41 21.75 -69.45
CA GLU A 189 -31.84 20.61 -70.25
C GLU A 189 -33.26 20.80 -70.81
N ARG A 190 -34.22 21.25 -69.98
CA ARG A 190 -35.56 21.62 -70.47
C ARG A 190 -35.56 22.73 -71.51
N SER A 191 -34.66 23.70 -71.40
CA SER A 191 -34.50 24.75 -72.41
C SER A 191 -33.92 24.22 -73.72
N ALA A 192 -33.08 23.17 -73.66
CA ALA A 192 -32.53 22.52 -74.82
C ALA A 192 -33.61 21.74 -75.57
N ASP A 193 -34.45 20.99 -74.85
CA ASP A 193 -35.61 20.32 -75.42
C ASP A 193 -36.53 21.30 -76.13
N ALA A 194 -36.86 22.42 -75.47
CA ALA A 194 -37.71 23.47 -76.05
C ALA A 194 -37.09 24.13 -77.29
N SER A 195 -35.77 24.09 -77.46
CA SER A 195 -35.09 24.69 -78.61
C SER A 195 -35.24 23.88 -79.90
N GLY A 196 -35.55 22.58 -79.81
CA GLY A 196 -35.64 21.66 -80.95
C GLY A 196 -34.33 21.39 -81.69
N LYS A 197 -33.17 21.82 -81.14
CA LYS A 197 -31.85 21.61 -81.77
C LYS A 197 -31.20 20.34 -81.25
N GLU A 198 -31.23 19.29 -82.07
CA GLU A 198 -30.74 17.95 -81.72
C GLU A 198 -29.32 17.93 -81.08
N PRO A 199 -28.29 18.61 -81.63
CA PRO A 199 -26.95 18.56 -81.02
C PRO A 199 -26.91 19.20 -79.63
N PHE A 200 -27.75 20.20 -79.39
CA PHE A 200 -27.82 20.90 -78.11
C PHE A 200 -28.53 20.05 -77.05
N MET A 201 -29.62 19.37 -77.43
CA MET A 201 -30.33 18.43 -76.56
C MET A 201 -29.40 17.30 -76.08
N GLN A 202 -28.70 16.64 -77.00
CA GLN A 202 -27.79 15.53 -76.66
C GLN A 202 -26.65 15.98 -75.72
N THR A 203 -26.10 17.17 -75.96
CA THR A 203 -25.03 17.73 -75.13
C THR A 203 -25.54 18.05 -73.72
N MET A 204 -26.71 18.68 -73.60
CA MET A 204 -27.29 19.02 -72.29
C MET A 204 -27.75 17.79 -71.51
N ALA A 205 -28.31 16.77 -72.18
CA ALA A 205 -28.65 15.51 -71.56
C ALA A 205 -27.41 14.79 -70.98
N THR A 206 -26.32 14.75 -71.75
CA THR A 206 -25.04 14.17 -71.28
C THR A 206 -24.49 14.94 -70.08
N PHE A 207 -24.48 16.27 -70.15
CA PHE A 207 -24.03 17.13 -69.05
C PHE A 207 -24.87 16.93 -67.78
N GLN A 208 -26.20 16.89 -67.91
CA GLN A 208 -27.10 16.65 -66.79
C GLN A 208 -26.84 15.27 -66.14
N SER A 209 -26.67 14.22 -66.95
CA SER A 209 -26.35 12.88 -66.43
C SER A 209 -25.05 12.91 -65.61
N GLN A 210 -23.99 13.55 -66.13
CA GLN A 210 -22.73 13.67 -65.41
C GLN A 210 -22.86 14.44 -64.10
N CYS A 211 -23.61 15.55 -64.07
CA CYS A 211 -23.89 16.28 -62.84
C CYS A 211 -24.66 15.42 -61.82
N ARG A 212 -25.66 14.65 -62.27
CA ARG A 212 -26.41 13.74 -61.41
C ARG A 212 -25.53 12.61 -60.86
N ASP A 213 -24.61 12.08 -61.67
CA ASP A 213 -23.69 11.03 -61.23
C ASP A 213 -22.67 11.54 -60.21
N LEU A 214 -22.22 12.78 -60.32
CA LEU A 214 -21.41 13.43 -59.27
C LEU A 214 -22.22 13.64 -57.99
N ALA A 215 -23.47 14.08 -58.10
CA ALA A 215 -24.37 14.27 -56.95
C ALA A 215 -24.65 12.94 -56.21
N LYS A 216 -24.81 11.83 -56.93
CA LYS A 216 -25.01 10.50 -56.33
C LYS A 216 -23.85 10.09 -55.41
N ARG A 217 -22.61 10.46 -55.73
CA ARG A 217 -21.41 10.11 -54.92
C ARG A 217 -21.44 10.72 -53.53
N VAL A 218 -22.18 11.81 -53.37
CA VAL A 218 -22.35 12.50 -52.08
C VAL A 218 -23.72 12.20 -51.46
N GLY A 219 -24.40 11.16 -51.97
CA GLY A 219 -25.68 10.68 -51.47
C GLY A 219 -26.88 11.47 -51.96
N LEU A 220 -26.72 12.43 -52.88
CA LEU A 220 -27.81 13.25 -53.38
C LEU A 220 -28.40 12.63 -54.67
N VAL A 221 -29.69 12.31 -54.64
CA VAL A 221 -30.38 11.62 -55.73
C VAL A 221 -31.59 12.44 -56.15
N ALA A 222 -31.58 12.88 -57.41
CA ALA A 222 -32.71 13.55 -58.04
C ALA A 222 -33.63 12.53 -58.72
N PHE A 223 -34.93 12.59 -58.43
CA PHE A 223 -35.95 11.68 -58.94
C PHE A 223 -37.15 12.45 -59.48
N GLU A 224 -37.88 11.87 -60.42
CA GLU A 224 -39.05 12.48 -61.06
C GLU A 224 -40.31 11.73 -60.63
N ALA A 225 -41.46 12.41 -60.67
CA ALA A 225 -42.73 11.75 -60.44
C ALA A 225 -43.14 10.97 -61.71
N GLU A 226 -43.76 9.81 -61.52
CA GLU A 226 -44.26 9.01 -62.64
C GLU A 226 -45.38 9.79 -63.37
N PRO A 227 -45.29 9.93 -64.71
CA PRO A 227 -46.38 10.51 -65.51
C PRO A 227 -47.65 9.67 -65.35
N ASP A 228 -48.81 10.32 -65.41
CA ASP A 228 -50.15 9.73 -65.28
C ASP A 228 -50.48 9.07 -63.92
N ALA A 229 -49.55 9.11 -62.96
CA ALA A 229 -49.80 8.67 -61.59
C ALA A 229 -50.78 9.60 -60.87
N ALA A 230 -51.54 9.05 -59.91
CA ALA A 230 -52.42 9.85 -59.07
C ALA A 230 -51.61 10.84 -58.22
N PHE A 231 -52.09 12.07 -58.10
CA PHE A 231 -51.44 13.07 -57.26
C PHE A 231 -51.51 12.68 -55.77
N ASP A 232 -50.35 12.54 -55.14
CA ASP A 232 -50.20 12.32 -53.70
C ASP A 232 -49.55 13.57 -53.06
N ALA A 233 -50.26 14.23 -52.14
CA ALA A 233 -49.76 15.41 -51.44
C ALA A 233 -48.59 15.11 -50.49
N GLU A 234 -48.40 13.87 -50.05
CA GLU A 234 -47.26 13.46 -49.23
C GLU A 234 -45.98 13.30 -50.06
N GLN A 235 -46.11 12.88 -51.31
CA GLN A 235 -44.98 12.57 -52.19
C GLN A 235 -44.71 13.63 -53.26
N HIS A 236 -45.71 14.43 -53.63
CA HIS A 236 -45.63 15.45 -54.67
C HIS A 236 -45.85 16.86 -54.09
N GLY A 237 -45.18 17.84 -54.68
CA GLY A 237 -45.41 19.27 -54.45
C GLY A 237 -46.01 19.93 -55.68
N LEU A 238 -46.69 21.05 -55.47
CA LEU A 238 -47.19 21.93 -56.53
C LEU A 238 -46.35 23.21 -56.54
N LEU A 239 -46.30 23.91 -57.65
CA LEU A 239 -45.74 25.27 -57.67
C LEU A 239 -46.66 26.22 -56.89
N ASP A 240 -46.08 27.21 -56.21
CA ASP A 240 -46.80 28.13 -55.30
C ASP A 240 -48.00 28.86 -55.94
N ASN A 241 -48.04 28.92 -57.27
CA ASN A 241 -49.07 29.62 -58.04
C ASN A 241 -50.17 28.69 -58.60
N GLU A 242 -50.12 27.38 -58.35
CA GLU A 242 -51.10 26.42 -58.84
C GLU A 242 -52.23 26.19 -57.83
N THR A 243 -53.47 26.21 -58.32
CA THR A 243 -54.65 25.84 -57.54
C THR A 243 -54.57 24.39 -57.08
N LYS A 244 -55.07 24.11 -55.86
CA LYS A 244 -55.13 22.74 -55.32
C LYS A 244 -55.83 21.81 -56.33
N PRO A 245 -55.24 20.65 -56.65
CA PRO A 245 -55.81 19.70 -57.59
C PRO A 245 -57.18 19.21 -57.15
N THR A 246 -58.04 18.98 -58.14
CA THR A 246 -59.31 18.27 -57.97
C THR A 246 -59.05 16.84 -57.47
N GLU A 247 -60.01 16.27 -56.74
CA GLU A 247 -59.90 14.90 -56.23
C GLU A 247 -59.68 13.90 -57.38
N GLY A 248 -58.57 13.16 -57.34
CA GLY A 248 -58.18 12.22 -58.40
C GLY A 248 -57.37 12.81 -59.57
N ALA A 249 -56.90 14.06 -59.46
CA ALA A 249 -56.02 14.67 -60.46
C ALA A 249 -54.75 13.83 -60.69
N LYS A 250 -54.28 13.82 -61.94
CA LYS A 250 -53.10 13.04 -62.35
C LYS A 250 -51.90 13.93 -62.60
N VAL A 251 -50.71 13.40 -62.31
CA VAL A 251 -49.44 14.04 -62.63
C VAL A 251 -49.28 14.09 -64.15
N THR A 252 -49.21 15.29 -64.73
CA THR A 252 -49.01 15.46 -66.17
C THR A 252 -47.53 15.47 -66.52
N GLU A 253 -46.75 16.28 -65.80
CA GLU A 253 -45.30 16.37 -65.99
C GLU A 253 -44.59 16.79 -64.71
N THR A 254 -43.32 16.38 -64.58
CA THR A 254 -42.44 16.85 -63.51
C THR A 254 -41.79 18.18 -63.94
N ARG A 255 -42.16 19.26 -63.25
CA ARG A 255 -41.61 20.61 -63.47
C ARG A 255 -40.25 20.79 -62.83
N LEU A 256 -40.03 20.23 -61.64
CA LEU A 256 -38.73 20.17 -60.98
C LEU A 256 -38.57 18.82 -60.28
N PRO A 257 -37.40 18.18 -60.38
CA PRO A 257 -37.17 16.88 -59.76
C PRO A 257 -37.21 16.96 -58.23
N GLY A 258 -37.67 15.90 -57.60
CA GLY A 258 -37.54 15.70 -56.16
C GLY A 258 -36.10 15.34 -55.80
N ILE A 259 -35.69 15.61 -54.57
CA ILE A 259 -34.33 15.32 -54.11
C ILE A 259 -34.36 14.52 -52.81
N ARG A 260 -33.56 13.46 -52.77
CA ARG A 260 -33.20 12.71 -51.56
C ARG A 260 -31.72 12.90 -51.24
N LEU A 261 -31.39 13.10 -49.97
CA LEU A 261 -30.02 13.10 -49.45
C LEU A 261 -29.85 11.90 -48.53
N GLN A 262 -28.95 10.98 -48.91
CA GLN A 262 -28.68 9.73 -48.18
C GLN A 262 -29.96 8.93 -47.86
N GLY A 263 -30.91 8.91 -48.82
CA GLY A 263 -32.20 8.24 -48.67
C GLY A 263 -33.30 9.05 -47.97
N ARG A 264 -32.96 10.14 -47.27
CA ARG A 264 -33.94 11.05 -46.67
C ARG A 264 -34.49 12.02 -47.71
N LEU A 265 -35.81 12.15 -47.79
CA LEU A 265 -36.47 13.15 -48.62
C LEU A 265 -36.17 14.56 -48.09
N ILE A 266 -35.54 15.39 -48.91
CA ILE A 266 -35.26 16.81 -48.59
C ILE A 266 -36.14 17.77 -49.40
N ARG A 267 -36.61 17.34 -50.58
CA ARG A 267 -37.56 18.09 -51.41
C ARG A 267 -38.44 17.14 -52.23
N LYS A 268 -39.75 17.40 -52.26
CA LYS A 268 -40.71 16.69 -53.13
C LYS A 268 -40.53 17.13 -54.59
N PRO A 269 -40.72 16.25 -55.58
CA PRO A 269 -40.84 16.67 -56.97
C PRO A 269 -41.99 17.67 -57.11
N LEU A 270 -41.74 18.76 -57.84
CA LEU A 270 -42.81 19.68 -58.20
C LEU A 270 -43.40 19.22 -59.52
N VAL A 271 -44.70 18.97 -59.51
CA VAL A 271 -45.44 18.43 -60.65
C VAL A 271 -46.52 19.42 -61.06
N SER A 272 -46.89 19.40 -62.34
CA SER A 272 -48.17 19.94 -62.76
C SER A 272 -49.19 18.81 -62.86
N VAL A 273 -50.45 19.15 -62.60
CA VAL A 273 -51.56 18.21 -62.49
C VAL A 273 -52.68 18.58 -63.47
N ALA A 274 -53.38 17.56 -63.97
CA ALA A 274 -54.54 17.68 -64.86
C ALA A 274 -55.75 16.92 -64.30
#